data_AF-A0A812QA47-F1
#
_entry.id   AF-A0A812QA47-F1
#
_cell.length_a   1.000
_cell.length_b   1.000
_cell.length_c   1.000
_cell.angle_alpha   90.00
_cell.angle_beta   90.00
_cell.angle_gamma   90.00
#
_symmetry.space_group_name_H-M   'P 1'
#
loop_
_entity.id
_entity.type
_entity.pdbx_description
1 polymer ?
#
loop_
_entity_poly.entity_id
_entity_poly.type
_entity_poly.pdbx_seq_one_letter_code
_entity_poly.pdbx_strand_id
1 'polypeptide(L)'
;MQDNIHSPEVVLEELTTIQVAVTKLEEKAANYNDYQALFYVPVQFEFQEVDKAKQLFTEKSRLWNLISDWKVQLDVWKKTDITQLNVEEMNKKVLEYSKTAYQLTRSLEGDKVAQDIRSEIDEWKGNMPCIMDLGNPALRDRHRTRIRQEIDLKQTSVSLTTLIGAKVFDKKEFIAEISGIASGEFALEQQLEKVIAAWEDMPLPVQNHRNQRDLWILGDVADIITQLEDHSVQIQTMMGSRFVRGIRDRVETWETKIRHRKISV
;
A
#
# COMPACT_ATOMS: atom_id res chain seq x y z
N MET A 1 21.92 21.17 -7.56
CA MET A 1 23.15 20.44 -7.17
C MET A 1 22.78 18.98 -7.01
N GLN A 2 22.74 18.18 -8.08
CA GLN A 2 22.34 16.76 -7.98
C GLN A 2 22.77 15.97 -9.22
N ASP A 3 24.01 16.16 -9.65
CA ASP A 3 24.67 15.32 -10.66
C ASP A 3 25.95 14.79 -10.04
N ASN A 4 25.91 13.75 -9.20
CA ASN A 4 27.11 12.95 -8.92
C ASN A 4 26.91 11.61 -8.19
N ILE A 5 25.85 10.86 -8.51
CA ILE A 5 25.91 9.41 -8.29
C ILE A 5 26.19 8.85 -9.68
N HIS A 6 27.44 8.43 -9.92
CA HIS A 6 27.83 7.69 -11.12
C HIS A 6 26.70 6.73 -11.52
N SER A 7 26.32 6.73 -12.81
CA SER A 7 25.23 5.90 -13.33
C SER A 7 25.36 4.47 -12.79
N PRO A 8 24.34 3.92 -12.11
CA PRO A 8 24.42 2.60 -11.49
C PRO A 8 24.89 1.52 -12.47
N GLU A 9 24.53 1.65 -13.74
CA GLU A 9 24.98 0.77 -14.83
C GLU A 9 26.50 0.70 -14.95
N VAL A 10 27.19 1.84 -14.91
CA VAL A 10 28.66 1.92 -15.02
C VAL A 10 29.32 1.28 -13.80
N VAL A 11 28.78 1.55 -12.60
CA VAL A 11 29.35 0.99 -11.37
C VAL A 11 29.08 -0.50 -11.25
N LEU A 12 27.92 -0.98 -11.71
CA LEU A 12 27.61 -2.40 -11.78
C LEU A 12 28.55 -3.13 -12.75
N GLU A 13 28.89 -2.53 -13.90
CA GLU A 13 29.87 -3.07 -14.83
C GLU A 13 31.28 -3.18 -14.19
N GLU A 14 31.75 -2.13 -13.52
CA GLU A 14 33.01 -2.18 -12.78
C GLU A 14 32.99 -3.23 -11.66
N LEU A 15 31.87 -3.37 -10.95
CA LEU A 15 31.68 -4.41 -9.93
C LEU A 15 31.78 -5.82 -10.52
N THR A 16 31.34 -6.06 -11.76
CA THR A 16 31.56 -7.37 -12.41
C THR A 16 33.05 -7.67 -12.62
N THR A 17 33.84 -6.65 -12.96
CA THR A 17 35.30 -6.80 -13.12
C THR A 17 35.96 -7.09 -11.77
N ILE A 18 35.54 -6.38 -10.72
CA ILE A 18 36.03 -6.60 -9.36
C ILE A 18 35.61 -7.98 -8.83
N GLN A 19 34.40 -8.45 -9.14
CA GLN A 19 33.93 -9.80 -8.79
C GLN A 19 34.89 -10.87 -9.32
N VAL A 20 35.33 -10.75 -10.58
CA VAL A 20 36.30 -11.67 -11.20
C VAL A 20 37.67 -11.59 -10.53
N ALA A 21 38.08 -10.41 -10.06
CA ALA A 21 39.33 -10.26 -9.32
C ALA A 21 39.24 -10.91 -7.92
N VAL A 22 38.12 -10.71 -7.21
CA VAL A 22 37.86 -11.32 -5.90
C VAL A 22 37.83 -12.85 -6.01
N THR A 23 37.13 -13.43 -6.99
CA THR A 23 37.08 -14.89 -7.16
C THR A 23 38.46 -15.48 -7.45
N LYS A 24 39.28 -14.80 -8.26
CA LYS A 24 40.68 -15.22 -8.50
C LYS A 24 41.53 -15.19 -7.23
N LEU A 25 41.29 -14.26 -6.31
CA LEU A 25 41.98 -14.19 -5.02
C LEU A 25 41.51 -15.32 -4.10
N GLU A 26 40.22 -15.65 -4.10
CA GLU A 26 39.67 -16.79 -3.36
C GLU A 26 40.23 -18.12 -3.84
N GLU A 27 40.29 -18.33 -5.17
CA GLU A 27 40.89 -19.52 -5.77
C GLU A 27 42.37 -19.67 -5.38
N LYS A 28 43.13 -18.56 -5.38
CA LYS A 28 44.53 -18.58 -4.92
C LYS A 28 44.64 -18.91 -3.43
N ALA A 29 43.80 -18.33 -2.59
CA ALA A 29 43.76 -18.62 -1.16
C ALA A 29 43.43 -20.11 -0.91
N ALA A 30 42.46 -20.67 -1.63
CA ALA A 30 42.12 -22.09 -1.56
C ALA A 30 43.30 -22.98 -1.98
N ASN A 31 43.95 -22.67 -3.10
CA ASN A 31 45.13 -23.42 -3.56
C ASN A 31 46.27 -23.38 -2.53
N TYR A 32 46.50 -22.24 -1.87
CA TYR A 32 47.52 -22.15 -0.83
C TYR A 32 47.17 -22.93 0.43
N ASN A 33 45.89 -22.99 0.80
CA ASN A 33 45.42 -23.85 1.88
C ASN A 33 45.59 -25.33 1.55
N ASP A 34 45.33 -25.74 0.31
CA ASP A 34 45.57 -27.10 -0.16
C ASP A 34 47.06 -27.47 -0.09
N TYR A 35 47.96 -26.56 -0.48
CA TYR A 35 49.39 -26.77 -0.33
C TYR A 35 49.81 -26.89 1.15
N GLN A 36 49.27 -26.07 2.04
CA GLN A 36 49.55 -26.17 3.48
C GLN A 36 49.10 -27.51 4.06
N ALA A 37 47.94 -28.02 3.63
CA ALA A 37 47.46 -29.34 4.00
C ALA A 37 48.38 -30.45 3.48
N LEU A 38 48.82 -30.35 2.22
CA LEU A 38 49.74 -31.31 1.60
C LEU A 38 51.11 -31.37 2.31
N PHE A 39 51.62 -30.21 2.75
CA PHE A 39 52.89 -30.11 3.47
C PHE A 39 52.77 -30.30 4.99
N TYR A 40 51.62 -30.74 5.50
CA TYR A 40 51.37 -31.00 6.92
C TYR A 40 51.69 -29.79 7.83
N VAL A 41 51.39 -28.57 7.36
CA VAL A 41 51.56 -27.36 8.16
C VAL A 41 50.55 -27.40 9.31
N PRO A 42 50.98 -27.31 10.58
CA PRO A 42 50.13 -27.60 11.74
C PRO A 42 49.00 -26.57 12.00
N VAL A 43 49.08 -25.38 11.39
CA VAL A 43 48.04 -24.34 11.44
C VAL A 43 47.83 -23.82 10.02
N GLN A 44 46.60 -23.93 9.52
CA GLN A 44 46.23 -23.31 8.24
C GLN A 44 46.22 -21.79 8.40
N PHE A 45 46.84 -21.10 7.46
CA PHE A 45 46.89 -19.64 7.46
C PHE A 45 45.54 -19.08 7.03
N GLU A 46 44.96 -18.21 7.85
CA GLU A 46 43.68 -17.57 7.52
C GLU A 46 43.93 -16.30 6.69
N PHE A 47 43.41 -16.28 5.46
CA PHE A 47 43.52 -15.13 4.56
C PHE A 47 42.48 -14.05 4.88
N GLN A 48 42.52 -13.52 6.10
CA GLN A 48 41.52 -12.57 6.63
C GLN A 48 41.29 -11.34 5.73
N GLU A 49 42.30 -10.87 5.01
CA GLU A 49 42.16 -9.74 4.07
C GLU A 49 41.37 -10.11 2.82
N VAL A 50 41.43 -11.37 2.35
CA VAL A 50 40.60 -11.86 1.24
C VAL A 50 39.14 -11.94 1.70
N ASP A 51 38.90 -12.43 2.93
CA ASP A 51 37.56 -12.49 3.50
C ASP A 51 36.95 -11.10 3.70
N LYS A 52 37.73 -10.13 4.23
CA LYS A 52 37.31 -8.73 4.34
C LYS A 52 37.01 -8.11 2.98
N ALA A 53 37.86 -8.35 1.97
CA ALA A 53 37.66 -7.85 0.62
C ALA A 53 36.38 -8.42 -0.01
N LYS A 54 36.13 -9.72 0.18
CA LYS A 54 34.89 -10.40 -0.27
C LYS A 54 33.65 -9.83 0.41
N GLN A 55 33.71 -9.64 1.73
CA GLN A 55 32.59 -9.06 2.49
C GLN A 55 32.29 -7.65 2.01
N LEU A 56 33.31 -6.78 1.91
CA LEU A 56 33.16 -5.42 1.42
C LEU A 56 32.59 -5.38 0.00
N PHE A 57 33.10 -6.23 -0.89
CA PHE A 57 32.59 -6.36 -2.25
C PHE A 57 31.11 -6.76 -2.25
N THR A 58 30.74 -7.75 -1.45
CA THR A 58 29.36 -8.26 -1.36
C THR A 58 28.39 -7.16 -0.92
N GLU A 59 28.74 -6.39 0.11
CA GLU A 59 27.93 -5.29 0.61
C GLU A 59 27.84 -4.14 -0.41
N LYS A 60 28.94 -3.80 -1.08
CA LYS A 60 28.95 -2.79 -2.16
C LYS A 60 28.10 -3.21 -3.36
N SER A 61 28.21 -4.47 -3.78
CA SER A 61 27.38 -5.02 -4.86
C SER A 61 25.91 -4.96 -4.49
N ARG A 62 25.56 -5.36 -3.27
CA ARG A 62 24.18 -5.26 -2.75
C ARG A 62 23.67 -3.81 -2.73
N LEU A 63 24.51 -2.84 -2.34
CA LEU A 63 24.17 -1.41 -2.37
C LEU A 63 23.87 -0.90 -3.78
N TRP A 64 24.71 -1.20 -4.76
CA TRP A 64 24.50 -0.71 -6.13
C TRP A 64 23.33 -1.39 -6.84
N ASN A 65 23.10 -2.67 -6.54
CA ASN A 65 21.88 -3.36 -6.99
C ASN A 65 20.62 -2.72 -6.38
N LEU A 66 20.64 -2.40 -5.07
CA LEU A 66 19.54 -1.68 -4.42
C LEU A 66 19.26 -0.33 -5.09
N ILE A 67 20.30 0.45 -5.40
CA ILE A 67 20.14 1.77 -6.04
C ILE A 67 19.55 1.61 -7.45
N SER A 68 20.02 0.63 -8.22
CA SER A 68 19.51 0.34 -9.55
C SER A 68 18.03 -0.05 -9.50
N ASP A 69 17.69 -1.03 -8.65
CA ASP A 69 16.33 -1.51 -8.47
C ASP A 69 15.40 -0.40 -8.01
N TRP A 70 15.84 0.40 -7.03
CA TRP A 70 15.10 1.56 -6.54
C TRP A 70 14.79 2.55 -7.66
N LYS A 71 15.78 2.93 -8.47
CA LYS A 71 15.59 3.89 -9.57
C LYS A 71 14.63 3.36 -10.62
N VAL A 72 14.74 2.10 -11.01
CA VAL A 72 13.85 1.47 -11.98
C VAL A 72 12.42 1.41 -11.44
N GLN A 73 12.22 0.94 -10.21
CA GLN A 73 10.89 0.89 -9.61
C GLN A 73 10.29 2.29 -9.43
N LEU A 74 11.11 3.26 -9.00
CA LEU A 74 10.68 4.63 -8.80
C LEU A 74 10.22 5.28 -10.11
N ASP A 75 10.92 5.03 -11.21
CA ASP A 75 10.54 5.51 -12.54
C ASP A 75 9.20 4.90 -13.01
N VAL A 76 9.01 3.60 -12.78
CA VAL A 76 7.73 2.92 -13.07
C VAL A 76 6.59 3.54 -12.25
N TRP A 77 6.76 3.67 -10.93
CA TRP A 77 5.74 4.25 -10.06
C TRP A 77 5.42 5.71 -10.44
N LYS A 78 6.44 6.52 -10.74
CA LYS A 78 6.30 7.91 -11.19
C LYS A 78 5.48 8.03 -12.47
N LYS A 79 5.65 7.10 -13.42
CA LYS A 79 4.94 7.11 -14.72
C LYS A 79 3.54 6.52 -14.66
N THR A 80 3.24 5.71 -13.64
CA THR A 80 1.95 5.05 -13.47
C THR A 80 0.88 6.05 -13.00
N ASP A 81 -0.35 5.89 -13.50
CA ASP A 81 -1.51 6.66 -13.03
C ASP A 81 -1.88 6.21 -11.62
N ILE A 82 -2.17 7.17 -10.73
CA ILE A 82 -2.49 6.89 -9.32
C ILE A 82 -3.69 5.95 -9.15
N THR A 83 -4.61 5.90 -10.12
CA THR A 83 -5.79 5.02 -10.09
C THR A 83 -5.47 3.57 -10.43
N GLN A 84 -4.36 3.32 -11.13
CA GLN A 84 -3.89 1.97 -11.50
C GLN A 84 -2.76 1.50 -10.60
N LEU A 85 -2.16 2.41 -9.84
CA LEU A 85 -1.04 2.12 -8.95
C LEU A 85 -1.51 1.33 -7.73
N ASN A 86 -0.91 0.16 -7.50
CA ASN A 86 -1.08 -0.56 -6.26
C ASN A 86 -0.26 0.11 -5.14
N VAL A 87 -0.90 1.04 -4.43
CA VAL A 87 -0.26 1.82 -3.36
C VAL A 87 0.15 0.98 -2.15
N GLU A 88 -0.57 -0.11 -1.86
CA GLU A 88 -0.23 -1.05 -0.79
C GLU A 88 1.06 -1.82 -1.10
N GLU A 89 1.18 -2.34 -2.33
CA GLU A 89 2.39 -3.03 -2.79
C GLU A 89 3.58 -2.07 -2.84
N MET A 90 3.37 -0.85 -3.33
CA MET A 90 4.39 0.21 -3.31
C MET A 90 4.88 0.47 -1.88
N ASN A 91 3.97 0.64 -0.91
CA ASN A 91 4.34 0.85 0.49
C ASN A 91 5.17 -0.30 1.05
N LYS A 92 4.76 -1.54 0.77
CA LYS A 92 5.51 -2.73 1.18
C LYS A 92 6.94 -2.73 0.63
N LYS A 93 7.10 -2.47 -0.68
CA LYS A 93 8.43 -2.39 -1.32
C LYS A 93 9.28 -1.26 -0.74
N VAL A 94 8.71 -0.07 -0.51
CA VAL A 94 9.42 1.06 0.11
C VAL A 94 9.92 0.69 1.52
N LEU A 95 9.12 -0.03 2.32
CA LEU A 95 9.56 -0.51 3.63
C LEU A 95 10.69 -1.56 3.54
N GLU A 96 10.63 -2.46 2.56
CA GLU A 96 11.68 -3.44 2.28
C GLU A 96 13.00 -2.77 1.86
N TYR A 97 12.92 -1.77 0.98
CA TYR A 97 14.07 -0.96 0.56
C TYR A 97 14.64 -0.13 1.72
N SER A 98 13.80 0.50 2.55
CA SER A 98 14.22 1.26 3.74
C SER A 98 14.97 0.36 4.73
N LYS A 99 14.45 -0.85 4.99
CA LYS A 99 15.13 -1.85 5.84
C LYS A 99 16.49 -2.26 5.27
N THR A 100 16.56 -2.53 3.97
CA THR A 100 17.81 -2.93 3.31
C THR A 100 18.83 -1.80 3.31
N ALA A 101 18.42 -0.57 2.99
CA ALA A 101 19.27 0.62 3.02
C ALA A 101 19.83 0.89 4.43
N TYR A 102 19.00 0.71 5.48
CA TYR A 102 19.44 0.82 6.86
C TYR A 102 20.51 -0.20 7.24
N GLN A 103 20.32 -1.47 6.85
CA GLN A 103 21.32 -2.53 7.06
C GLN A 103 22.64 -2.21 6.35
N LEU A 104 22.58 -1.78 5.09
CA LEU A 104 23.75 -1.43 4.29
C LEU A 104 24.50 -0.22 4.85
N THR A 105 23.78 0.81 5.31
CA THR A 105 24.39 2.00 5.94
C THR A 105 25.14 1.63 7.22
N ARG A 106 24.66 0.63 7.96
CA ARG A 106 25.33 0.12 9.17
C ARG A 106 26.51 -0.78 8.85
N SER A 107 26.43 -1.55 7.76
CA SER A 107 27.54 -2.42 7.35
C SER A 107 28.66 -1.66 6.64
N LEU A 108 28.32 -0.62 5.90
CA LEU A 108 29.23 0.28 5.19
C LEU A 108 29.34 1.62 5.95
N GLU A 109 29.84 1.56 7.18
CA GLU A 109 29.95 2.76 8.01
C GLU A 109 30.77 3.86 7.32
N GLY A 110 30.23 5.07 7.27
CA GLY A 110 30.88 6.23 6.64
C GLY A 110 30.74 6.30 5.11
N ASP A 111 30.06 5.35 4.47
CA ASP A 111 29.79 5.39 3.04
C ASP A 111 28.71 6.42 2.70
N LYS A 112 29.10 7.45 1.95
CA LYS A 112 28.20 8.53 1.52
C LYS A 112 27.07 8.04 0.61
N VAL A 113 27.36 7.10 -0.31
CA VAL A 113 26.37 6.58 -1.25
C VAL A 113 25.29 5.79 -0.50
N ALA A 114 25.68 5.01 0.50
CA ALA A 114 24.74 4.31 1.37
C ALA A 114 23.85 5.27 2.18
N GLN A 115 24.43 6.38 2.67
CA GLN A 115 23.67 7.43 3.38
C GLN A 115 22.70 8.18 2.46
N ASP A 116 23.14 8.52 1.25
CA ASP A 116 22.34 9.25 0.26
C ASP A 116 21.11 8.45 -0.16
N ILE A 117 21.29 7.17 -0.55
CA ILE A 117 20.15 6.32 -0.95
C ILE A 117 19.20 6.07 0.21
N ARG A 118 19.72 5.92 1.43
CA ARG A 118 18.89 5.78 2.63
C ARG A 118 18.04 7.04 2.85
N SER A 119 18.65 8.22 2.77
CA SER A 119 17.94 9.48 2.93
C SER A 119 16.84 9.64 1.88
N GLU A 120 17.12 9.31 0.62
CA GLU A 120 16.14 9.35 -0.46
C GLU A 120 14.95 8.41 -0.20
N ILE A 121 15.23 7.16 0.20
CA ILE A 121 14.18 6.18 0.50
C ILE A 121 13.37 6.61 1.74
N ASP A 122 14.03 7.14 2.77
CA ASP A 122 13.36 7.59 4.00
C ASP A 122 12.45 8.82 3.74
N GLU A 123 12.85 9.73 2.85
CA GLU A 123 11.99 10.83 2.37
C GLU A 123 10.73 10.29 1.66
N TRP A 124 10.92 9.35 0.74
CA TRP A 124 9.80 8.68 0.05
C TRP A 124 8.88 7.95 1.01
N LYS A 125 9.44 7.25 1.99
CA LYS A 125 8.68 6.59 3.06
C LYS A 125 7.86 7.59 3.88
N GLY A 126 8.39 8.80 4.14
CA GLY A 126 7.64 9.88 4.79
C GLY A 126 6.44 10.37 3.97
N ASN A 127 6.54 10.31 2.64
CA ASN A 127 5.47 10.70 1.71
C ASN A 127 4.44 9.58 1.44
N MET A 128 4.76 8.32 1.78
CA MET A 128 3.88 7.18 1.52
C MET A 128 2.46 7.32 2.10
N PRO A 129 2.22 7.86 3.32
CA PRO A 129 0.86 8.05 3.81
C PRO A 129 -0.01 8.89 2.87
N CYS A 130 0.54 9.96 2.31
CA CYS A 130 -0.16 10.80 1.33
C CYS A 130 -0.45 10.04 0.03
N ILE A 131 0.48 9.21 -0.43
CA ILE A 131 0.30 8.39 -1.65
C ILE A 131 -0.80 7.33 -1.41
N MET A 132 -0.79 6.69 -0.24
CA MET A 132 -1.82 5.74 0.19
C MET A 132 -3.20 6.40 0.23
N ASP A 133 -3.29 7.63 0.76
CA ASP A 133 -4.54 8.39 0.79
C ASP A 133 -5.04 8.74 -0.61
N LEU A 134 -4.15 9.09 -1.54
CA LEU A 134 -4.50 9.37 -2.94
C LEU A 134 -4.95 8.11 -3.70
N GLY A 135 -4.37 6.96 -3.37
CA GLY A 135 -4.74 5.65 -3.93
C GLY A 135 -5.90 4.97 -3.22
N ASN A 136 -6.55 5.61 -2.25
CA ASN A 136 -7.63 5.01 -1.48
C ASN A 136 -8.80 4.61 -2.41
N PRO A 137 -9.20 3.32 -2.45
CA PRO A 137 -10.26 2.83 -3.34
C PRO A 137 -11.64 3.39 -3.00
N ALA A 138 -11.85 3.88 -1.76
CA ALA A 138 -13.09 4.55 -1.37
C ALA A 138 -13.27 5.93 -2.02
N LEU A 139 -12.23 6.50 -2.64
CA LEU A 139 -12.31 7.78 -3.33
C LEU A 139 -13.20 7.69 -4.58
N ARG A 140 -14.21 8.55 -4.62
CA ARG A 140 -15.10 8.77 -5.76
C ARG A 140 -14.73 10.04 -6.51
N ASP A 141 -15.32 10.25 -7.68
CA ASP A 141 -15.03 11.40 -8.54
C ASP A 141 -15.23 12.75 -7.86
N ARG A 142 -16.21 12.86 -6.95
CA ARG A 142 -16.40 14.06 -6.11
C ARG A 142 -15.18 14.36 -5.21
N HIS A 143 -14.59 13.34 -4.61
CA HIS A 143 -13.42 13.47 -3.74
C HIS A 143 -12.19 13.82 -4.57
N ARG A 144 -11.97 13.10 -5.67
CA ARG A 144 -10.87 13.35 -6.60
C ARG A 144 -10.93 14.75 -7.20
N THR A 145 -12.13 15.24 -7.53
CA THR A 145 -12.33 16.60 -8.03
C THR A 145 -11.97 17.65 -6.99
N ARG A 146 -12.37 17.44 -5.73
CA ARG A 146 -12.02 18.35 -4.64
C ARG A 146 -10.52 18.38 -4.36
N ILE A 147 -9.86 17.21 -4.40
CA ILE A 147 -8.39 17.12 -4.31
C ILE A 147 -7.73 17.87 -5.47
N ARG A 148 -8.17 17.63 -6.71
CA ARG A 148 -7.64 18.33 -7.91
C ARG A 148 -7.80 19.84 -7.86
N GLN A 149 -8.92 20.34 -7.34
CA GLN A 149 -9.16 21.78 -7.20
C GLN A 149 -8.20 22.41 -6.20
N GLU A 150 -7.92 21.74 -5.09
CA GLU A 150 -7.00 22.26 -4.05
C GLU A 150 -5.53 22.30 -4.54
N ILE A 151 -5.14 21.37 -5.41
CA ILE A 151 -3.79 21.28 -5.99
C ILE A 151 -3.68 21.96 -7.38
N ASP A 152 -4.71 22.71 -7.79
CA ASP A 152 -4.83 23.40 -9.10
C ASP A 152 -4.46 22.53 -10.32
N LEU A 153 -4.90 21.26 -10.29
CA LEU A 153 -4.68 20.30 -11.37
C LEU A 153 -5.89 20.23 -12.31
N LYS A 154 -5.68 20.66 -13.56
CA LYS A 154 -6.70 20.66 -14.63
C LYS A 154 -6.89 19.31 -15.31
N GLN A 155 -5.91 18.40 -15.20
CA GLN A 155 -5.93 17.10 -15.88
C GLN A 155 -6.66 16.04 -15.06
N THR A 156 -7.39 15.15 -15.75
CA THR A 156 -8.18 14.08 -15.14
C THR A 156 -7.38 12.82 -14.85
N SER A 157 -6.47 12.45 -15.76
CA SER A 157 -5.43 11.44 -15.52
C SER A 157 -4.24 12.12 -14.88
N VAL A 158 -3.77 11.57 -13.77
CA VAL A 158 -2.70 12.18 -12.98
C VAL A 158 -1.71 11.08 -12.63
N SER A 159 -0.66 10.97 -13.45
CA SER A 159 0.50 10.18 -13.08
C SER A 159 1.08 10.71 -11.77
N LEU A 160 1.75 9.84 -11.03
CA LEU A 160 2.36 10.23 -9.77
C LEU A 160 3.38 11.37 -9.98
N THR A 161 4.07 11.40 -11.13
CA THR A 161 4.96 12.53 -11.51
C THR A 161 4.22 13.85 -11.55
N THR A 162 3.04 13.89 -12.18
CA THR A 162 2.25 15.12 -12.29
C THR A 162 1.76 15.59 -10.92
N LEU A 163 1.37 14.66 -10.03
CA LEU A 163 0.99 14.98 -8.65
C LEU A 163 2.18 15.54 -7.85
N ILE A 164 3.35 14.93 -7.99
CA ILE A 164 4.58 15.40 -7.32
C ILE A 164 4.97 16.79 -7.84
N GLY A 165 4.89 17.03 -9.15
CA GLY A 165 5.14 18.35 -9.75
C GLY A 165 4.18 19.43 -9.27
N ALA A 166 2.93 19.06 -8.96
CA ALA A 166 1.93 19.94 -8.34
C ALA A 166 2.09 20.09 -6.81
N LYS A 167 3.18 19.59 -6.23
CA LYS A 167 3.48 19.64 -4.79
C LYS A 167 2.38 19.04 -3.92
N VAL A 168 1.84 17.89 -4.34
CA VAL A 168 0.76 17.19 -3.62
C VAL A 168 1.09 16.92 -2.14
N PHE A 169 2.37 16.73 -1.81
CA PHE A 169 2.83 16.44 -0.45
C PHE A 169 2.71 17.64 0.51
N ASP A 170 2.65 18.88 0.00
CA ASP A 170 2.42 20.08 0.82
C ASP A 170 0.99 20.11 1.38
N LYS A 171 0.06 19.38 0.75
CA LYS A 171 -1.36 19.31 1.10
C LYS A 171 -1.75 17.98 1.75
N LYS A 172 -0.79 17.25 2.33
CA LYS A 172 -0.99 15.93 2.96
C LYS A 172 -2.15 15.88 3.96
N GLU A 173 -2.31 16.92 4.79
CA GLU A 173 -3.35 16.98 5.82
C GLU A 173 -4.76 17.05 5.21
N PHE A 174 -4.92 17.87 4.18
CA PHE A 174 -6.17 17.99 3.44
C PHE A 174 -6.53 16.69 2.72
N ILE A 175 -5.54 16.06 2.08
CA ILE A 175 -5.72 14.80 1.37
C ILE A 175 -6.12 13.68 2.35
N ALA A 176 -5.47 13.61 3.51
CA ALA A 176 -5.81 12.67 4.57
C ALA A 176 -7.23 12.89 5.11
N GLU A 177 -7.68 14.14 5.25
CA GLU A 177 -9.05 14.46 5.65
C GLU A 177 -10.07 13.94 4.63
N ILE A 178 -9.85 14.22 3.33
CA ILE A 178 -10.75 13.77 2.26
C ILE A 178 -10.75 12.24 2.14
N SER A 179 -9.58 11.61 2.21
CA SER A 179 -9.42 10.16 2.23
C SER A 179 -10.17 9.53 3.42
N GLY A 180 -10.04 10.12 4.61
CA GLY A 180 -10.75 9.69 5.81
C GLY A 180 -12.28 9.81 5.68
N ILE A 181 -12.77 10.90 5.09
CA ILE A 181 -14.20 11.07 4.79
C ILE A 181 -14.67 9.99 3.81
N ALA A 182 -13.91 9.74 2.75
CA ALA A 182 -14.25 8.74 1.74
C ALA A 182 -14.32 7.33 2.35
N SER A 183 -13.35 6.94 3.18
CA SER A 183 -13.36 5.66 3.89
C SER A 183 -14.54 5.54 4.85
N GLY A 184 -14.88 6.63 5.55
CA GLY A 184 -16.05 6.68 6.43
C GLY A 184 -17.38 6.54 5.67
N GLU A 185 -17.50 7.21 4.53
CA GLU A 185 -18.65 7.08 3.62
C GLU A 185 -18.81 5.65 3.09
N PHE A 186 -17.71 5.04 2.65
CA PHE A 186 -17.72 3.66 2.15
C PHE A 186 -18.07 2.64 3.24
N ALA A 187 -17.61 2.85 4.48
CA ALA A 187 -17.98 2.00 5.60
C ALA A 187 -19.48 2.09 5.93
N LEU A 188 -20.06 3.29 5.95
CA LEU A 188 -21.50 3.47 6.14
C LEU A 188 -22.30 2.85 4.99
N GLU A 189 -21.82 3.00 3.76
CA GLU A 189 -22.48 2.43 2.59
C GLU A 189 -22.49 0.90 2.62
N GLN A 190 -21.39 0.26 3.02
CA GLN A 190 -21.38 -1.19 3.24
C GLN A 190 -22.35 -1.64 4.33
N GLN A 191 -22.50 -0.85 5.40
CA GLN A 191 -23.49 -1.15 6.43
C GLN A 191 -24.91 -1.02 5.89
N LEU A 192 -25.19 0.04 5.11
CA LEU A 192 -26.47 0.21 4.45
C LEU A 192 -26.75 -0.96 3.51
N GLU A 193 -25.80 -1.36 2.68
CA GLU A 193 -25.98 -2.46 1.73
C GLU A 193 -26.30 -3.79 2.42
N LYS A 194 -25.73 -4.04 3.61
CA LYS A 194 -26.11 -5.21 4.44
C LYS A 194 -27.56 -5.15 4.90
N VAL A 195 -28.03 -3.97 5.30
CA VAL A 195 -29.45 -3.76 5.65
C VAL A 195 -30.32 -4.03 4.43
N ILE A 196 -29.96 -3.49 3.26
CA ILE A 196 -30.69 -3.72 2.00
C ILE A 196 -30.79 -5.21 1.69
N ALA A 197 -29.66 -5.92 1.66
CA ALA A 197 -29.62 -7.35 1.36
C ALA A 197 -30.45 -8.18 2.35
N ALA A 198 -30.42 -7.82 3.64
CA ALA A 198 -31.23 -8.48 4.66
C ALA A 198 -32.74 -8.33 4.41
N TRP A 199 -33.18 -7.26 3.74
CA TRP A 199 -34.59 -7.04 3.39
C TRP A 199 -34.98 -7.61 2.03
N GLU A 200 -34.05 -7.70 1.07
CA GLU A 200 -34.30 -8.31 -0.23
C GLU A 200 -34.53 -9.83 -0.13
N ASP A 201 -33.78 -10.50 0.77
CA ASP A 201 -33.84 -11.96 0.93
C ASP A 201 -34.79 -12.43 2.05
N MET A 202 -35.61 -11.54 2.64
CA MET A 202 -36.44 -11.89 3.80
C MET A 202 -37.78 -12.55 3.38
N PRO A 203 -37.98 -13.86 3.61
CA PRO A 203 -39.27 -14.49 3.34
C PRO A 203 -40.27 -14.10 4.42
N LEU A 204 -41.44 -13.62 4.02
CA LEU A 204 -42.56 -13.50 4.94
C LEU A 204 -43.06 -14.91 5.30
N PRO A 205 -43.13 -15.27 6.59
CA PRO A 205 -43.68 -16.56 6.99
C PRO A 205 -45.18 -16.53 6.70
N VAL A 206 -45.62 -17.40 5.80
CA VAL A 206 -47.03 -17.56 5.44
C VAL A 206 -47.48 -18.97 5.81
N GLN A 207 -48.58 -19.08 6.53
CA GLN A 207 -49.17 -20.33 6.99
C GLN A 207 -50.58 -20.47 6.43
N ASN A 208 -50.96 -21.69 6.03
CA ASN A 208 -52.32 -21.95 5.57
C ASN A 208 -53.28 -21.95 6.76
N HIS A 209 -54.34 -21.14 6.69
CA HIS A 209 -55.28 -21.04 7.78
C HIS A 209 -56.24 -22.23 7.80
N ARG A 210 -56.14 -23.07 8.84
CA ARG A 210 -57.08 -24.19 9.09
C ARG A 210 -57.20 -25.18 7.92
N ASN A 211 -56.14 -25.34 7.11
CA ASN A 211 -56.13 -26.22 5.92
C ASN A 211 -57.23 -25.88 4.88
N GLN A 212 -57.71 -24.63 4.87
CA GLN A 212 -58.65 -24.18 3.85
C GLN A 212 -57.91 -23.94 2.53
N ARG A 213 -58.49 -24.43 1.43
CA ARG A 213 -58.00 -24.07 0.09
C ARG A 213 -58.16 -22.56 -0.07
N ASP A 214 -57.07 -21.92 -0.50
CA ASP A 214 -56.97 -20.49 -0.84
C ASP A 214 -56.97 -19.47 0.32
N LEU A 215 -56.81 -19.89 1.59
CA LEU A 215 -56.61 -18.96 2.72
C LEU A 215 -55.21 -19.08 3.33
N TRP A 216 -54.41 -18.04 3.17
CA TRP A 216 -53.06 -17.92 3.69
C TRP A 216 -52.98 -16.73 4.67
N ILE A 217 -52.44 -16.96 5.86
CA ILE A 217 -52.23 -15.95 6.90
C ILE A 217 -50.75 -15.77 7.18
N LEU A 218 -50.36 -14.61 7.70
CA LEU A 218 -49.02 -14.40 8.23
C LEU A 218 -48.79 -15.30 9.44
N GLY A 219 -47.66 -15.99 9.45
CA GLY A 219 -47.14 -16.75 10.59
C GLY A 219 -46.51 -15.83 11.63
N ASP A 220 -45.59 -16.37 12.42
CA ASP A 220 -44.87 -15.59 13.43
C ASP A 220 -43.93 -14.56 12.77
N VAL A 221 -44.10 -13.29 13.12
CA VAL A 221 -43.32 -12.15 12.59
C VAL A 221 -42.49 -11.47 13.68
N ALA A 222 -42.40 -12.05 14.88
CA ALA A 222 -41.66 -11.45 16.01
C ALA A 222 -40.19 -11.16 15.66
N ASP A 223 -39.53 -12.09 14.98
CA ASP A 223 -38.14 -11.93 14.55
C ASP A 223 -37.98 -10.82 13.49
N ILE A 224 -38.95 -10.72 12.56
CA ILE A 224 -38.97 -9.68 11.52
C ILE A 224 -39.16 -8.28 12.14
N ILE A 225 -40.04 -8.16 13.13
CA ILE A 225 -40.26 -6.90 13.85
C ILE A 225 -39.01 -6.52 14.65
N THR A 226 -38.38 -7.47 15.33
CA THR A 226 -37.13 -7.23 16.08
C THR A 226 -36.03 -6.73 15.14
N GLN A 227 -35.84 -7.40 14.00
CA GLN A 227 -34.86 -6.97 13.00
C GLN A 227 -35.20 -5.61 12.36
N LEU A 228 -36.48 -5.28 12.21
CA LEU A 228 -36.93 -3.95 11.78
C LEU A 228 -36.51 -2.86 12.76
N GLU A 229 -36.72 -3.09 14.06
CA GLU A 229 -36.36 -2.14 15.12
C GLU A 229 -34.84 -1.96 15.19
N ASP A 230 -34.08 -3.05 15.12
CA ASP A 230 -32.61 -3.02 15.11
C ASP A 230 -32.07 -2.24 13.90
N HIS A 231 -32.53 -2.56 12.68
CA HIS A 231 -32.11 -1.85 11.47
C HIS A 231 -32.58 -0.39 11.46
N SER A 232 -33.72 -0.07 12.08
CA SER A 232 -34.18 1.32 12.24
C SER A 232 -33.21 2.11 13.12
N VAL A 233 -32.77 1.57 14.26
CA VAL A 233 -31.76 2.20 15.12
C VAL A 233 -30.42 2.34 14.39
N GLN A 234 -30.05 1.32 13.61
CA GLN A 234 -28.83 1.34 12.82
C GLN A 234 -28.84 2.48 11.78
N ILE A 235 -29.92 2.63 11.00
CA ILE A 235 -30.07 3.72 10.03
C ILE A 235 -30.06 5.09 10.71
N GLN A 236 -30.74 5.26 11.85
CA GLN A 236 -30.69 6.51 12.62
C GLN A 236 -29.26 6.84 13.08
N THR A 237 -28.50 5.83 13.48
CA THR A 237 -27.08 5.98 13.83
C THR A 237 -26.24 6.39 12.62
N MET A 238 -26.51 5.82 11.43
CA MET A 238 -25.85 6.25 10.18
C MET A 238 -26.18 7.70 9.83
N MET A 239 -27.44 8.13 10.01
CA MET A 239 -27.88 9.52 9.79
C MET A 239 -27.20 10.53 10.73
N GLY A 240 -26.92 10.12 11.97
CA GLY A 240 -26.15 10.93 12.92
C GLY A 240 -24.65 11.01 12.63
N SER A 241 -24.14 10.21 11.70
CA SER A 241 -22.71 10.16 11.40
C SER A 241 -22.24 11.39 10.62
N ARG A 242 -21.09 11.94 11.00
CA ARG A 242 -20.43 13.04 10.26
C ARG A 242 -20.09 12.69 8.80
N PHE A 243 -19.98 11.40 8.49
CA PHE A 243 -19.65 10.89 7.16
C PHE A 243 -20.88 10.64 6.28
N VAL A 244 -22.10 10.89 6.76
CA VAL A 244 -23.31 10.58 5.99
C VAL A 244 -23.49 11.50 4.77
N ARG A 245 -22.80 12.66 4.73
CA ARG A 245 -23.06 13.72 3.73
C ARG A 245 -23.10 13.24 2.29
N GLY A 246 -22.16 12.40 1.83
CA GLY A 246 -22.13 11.90 0.46
C GLY A 246 -23.10 10.76 0.13
N ILE A 247 -23.78 10.20 1.13
CA ILE A 247 -24.74 9.08 0.99
C ILE A 247 -26.13 9.40 1.57
N ARG A 248 -26.33 10.62 2.05
CA ARG A 248 -27.51 11.05 2.81
C ARG A 248 -28.82 10.72 2.12
N ASP A 249 -28.93 11.02 0.83
CA ASP A 249 -30.15 10.76 0.05
C ASP A 249 -30.51 9.26 0.03
N ARG A 250 -29.51 8.38 -0.07
CA ARG A 250 -29.72 6.92 -0.02
C ARG A 250 -30.20 6.49 1.36
N VAL A 251 -29.58 7.02 2.43
CA VAL A 251 -29.92 6.68 3.82
C VAL A 251 -31.33 7.19 4.17
N GLU A 252 -31.69 8.43 3.80
CA GLU A 252 -33.03 8.99 4.03
C GLU A 252 -34.12 8.23 3.25
N THR A 253 -33.81 7.75 2.04
CA THR A 253 -34.73 6.91 1.26
C THR A 253 -35.02 5.60 2.00
N TRP A 254 -33.98 4.95 2.55
CA TRP A 254 -34.14 3.70 3.29
C TRP A 254 -34.75 3.88 4.67
N GLU A 255 -34.44 4.98 5.36
CA GLU A 255 -35.13 5.39 6.58
C GLU A 255 -36.64 5.50 6.31
N THR A 256 -37.01 6.17 5.21
CA THR A 256 -38.41 6.34 4.82
C THR A 256 -39.07 4.98 4.51
N LYS A 257 -38.39 4.09 3.79
CA LYS A 257 -38.91 2.74 3.44
C LYS A 257 -39.16 1.89 4.69
N ILE A 258 -38.17 1.81 5.58
CA ILE A 258 -38.25 1.06 6.84
C ILE A 258 -39.33 1.65 7.75
N ARG A 259 -39.35 2.98 7.90
CA ARG A 259 -40.32 3.69 8.75
C ARG A 259 -41.76 3.55 8.26
N HIS A 260 -41.99 3.61 6.94
CA HIS A 260 -43.34 3.50 6.38
C HIS A 260 -43.79 2.05 6.13
N ARG A 261 -43.00 1.05 6.53
CA ARG A 261 -43.29 -0.38 6.30
C ARG A 261 -43.59 -0.70 4.83
N LYS A 262 -43.01 0.10 3.90
CA LYS A 262 -43.13 -0.08 2.45
C LYS A 262 -41.89 -0.80 1.93
N ILE A 263 -41.62 -1.96 2.50
CA ILE A 263 -40.65 -2.90 1.94
C ILE A 263 -41.48 -3.75 0.99
N SER A 264 -41.47 -3.38 -0.28
CA SER A 264 -42.15 -4.15 -1.31
C SER A 264 -41.46 -5.51 -1.42
N VAL A 265 -42.20 -6.56 -1.04
CA VAL A 265 -41.93 -7.95 -1.44
C VAL A 265 -42.24 -8.10 -2.92
#